data_AF-A0AAP9J215-F1
#
_entry.id   AF-A0AAP9J215-F1
#
_cell.length_a   1.000
_cell.length_b   1.000
_cell.length_c   1.000
_cell.angle_alpha   90.00
_cell.angle_beta   90.00
_cell.angle_gamma   90.00
#
_symmetry.space_group_name_H-M   'P 1'
#
loop_
_entity.id
_entity.type
_entity.pdbx_description
1 polymer ?
#
loop_
_entity_poly.entity_id
_entity_poly.type
_entity_poly.pdbx_seq_one_letter_code
_entity_poly.pdbx_strand_id
1 'polypeptide(L)' 'MRKVILFKGQSQYDVLRYFVDDLALAFNKIGYQSIIIDLLAENCFSTLEEALNNGDIFLH' A
#
# COMPACT_ATOMS: atom_id res chain seq x y z
N MET A 1 1.53 15.20 -6.10
CA MET A 1 2.23 13.90 -6.21
C MET A 1 1.15 12.83 -6.23
N ARG A 2 1.12 11.93 -7.22
CA ARG A 2 0.06 10.89 -7.30
C ARG A 2 0.32 9.81 -6.26
N LYS A 3 -0.73 9.28 -5.63
CA LYS A 3 -0.61 8.23 -4.62
C LYS A 3 -1.06 6.89 -5.17
N VAL A 4 -0.41 5.82 -4.72
CA VAL A 4 -0.84 4.44 -4.94
C VAL A 4 -1.04 3.79 -3.58
N ILE A 5 -2.20 3.15 -3.40
CA ILE A 5 -2.46 2.33 -2.22
C ILE A 5 -2.26 0.86 -2.61
N LEU A 6 -1.45 0.15 -1.83
CA LEU A 6 -1.19 -1.28 -1.99
C LEU A 6 -1.69 -2.02 -0.76
N PHE A 7 -2.44 -3.09 -0.97
CA PHE A 7 -2.93 -3.93 0.11
C PHE A 7 -1.97 -5.09 0.37
N LYS A 8 -1.52 -5.22 1.62
CA LYS A 8 -0.63 -6.29 2.07
C LYS A 8 -1.41 -7.21 2.99
N GLY A 9 -1.83 -8.36 2.47
CA GLY A 9 -2.63 -9.33 3.21
C GLY A 9 -1.82 -10.51 3.77
N GLN A 10 -2.55 -11.52 4.25
CA GLN A 10 -1.99 -12.84 4.50
C GLN A 10 -1.60 -13.51 3.18
N SER A 11 -0.48 -14.21 3.16
CA SER A 11 -0.07 -15.04 2.03
C SER A 11 0.65 -16.29 2.49
N GLN A 12 0.57 -17.37 1.72
CA GLN A 12 1.38 -18.56 2.00
C GLN A 12 2.86 -18.23 1.82
N TYR A 13 3.67 -18.56 2.83
CA TYR A 13 5.12 -18.35 2.85
C TYR A 13 5.58 -16.89 2.65
N ASP A 14 4.71 -15.91 2.93
CA ASP A 14 4.98 -14.46 2.82
C ASP A 14 5.39 -13.95 1.42
N VAL A 15 5.32 -14.78 0.38
CA VAL A 15 5.81 -14.44 -0.97
C VAL A 15 5.10 -13.20 -1.53
N LEU A 16 3.78 -13.12 -1.42
CA LEU A 16 3.02 -11.98 -1.91
C LEU A 16 3.34 -10.70 -1.13
N ARG A 17 3.65 -10.83 0.16
CA ARG A 17 4.04 -9.69 1.01
C ARG A 17 5.34 -9.07 0.53
N TYR A 18 6.32 -9.87 0.09
CA TYR A 18 7.55 -9.36 -0.53
C TYR A 18 7.30 -8.65 -1.86
N PHE A 19 6.42 -9.21 -2.72
CA PHE A 19 6.08 -8.55 -3.99
C PHE A 19 5.40 -7.20 -3.79
N VAL A 20 4.55 -7.05 -2.76
CA VAL A 20 3.93 -5.76 -2.42
C VAL A 20 4.99 -4.73 -2.00
N ASP A 21 6.01 -5.14 -1.24
CA ASP A 21 7.11 -4.26 -0.86
C ASP A 21 7.94 -3.82 -2.09
N ASP A 22 8.25 -4.75 -3.00
CA ASP A 22 8.95 -4.44 -4.25
C ASP A 22 8.14 -3.52 -5.16
N LEU A 23 6.83 -3.72 -5.25
CA LEU A 23 5.92 -2.83 -6.00
C LEU A 23 5.90 -1.43 -5.40
N ALA A 24 5.86 -1.30 -4.07
CA ALA A 24 5.90 0.00 -3.41
C ALA A 24 7.18 0.77 -3.78
N LEU A 25 8.34 0.08 -3.76
CA LEU A 25 9.61 0.64 -4.20
C LEU A 25 9.58 1.05 -5.68
N ALA A 26 9.00 0.24 -6.56
CA ALA A 26 8.86 0.57 -7.97
C ALA A 26 8.01 1.83 -8.19
N PHE A 27 6.84 1.93 -7.54
CA PHE A 27 5.97 3.10 -7.61
C PHE A 27 6.66 4.37 -7.11
N ASN A 28 7.40 4.29 -5.99
CA ASN A 28 8.20 5.40 -5.48
C ASN A 28 9.25 5.86 -6.50
N LYS A 29 9.93 4.93 -7.18
CA LYS A 29 10.93 5.25 -8.22
C LYS A 29 10.34 5.96 -9.43
N ILE A 30 9.08 5.71 -9.77
CA ILE A 30 8.38 6.37 -10.89
C ILE A 30 7.56 7.60 -10.47
N GLY A 31 7.78 8.12 -9.26
CA GLY A 31 7.23 9.39 -8.78
C GLY A 31 5.84 9.31 -8.14
N TYR A 32 5.35 8.10 -7.85
CA TYR A 32 4.13 7.88 -7.08
C TYR A 32 4.49 7.69 -5.61
N GLN A 33 3.76 8.32 -4.70
CA GLN A 33 3.87 8.00 -3.28
C GLN A 33 3.11 6.70 -3.01
N SER A 34 3.84 5.62 -2.69
CA SER A 34 3.23 4.35 -2.30
C SER A 34 2.79 4.36 -0.84
N ILE A 35 1.58 3.90 -0.55
CA ILE A 35 1.06 3.69 0.81
C ILE A 35 0.68 2.22 0.92
N ILE A 36 1.28 1.50 1.87
CA ILE A 36 0.97 0.10 2.13
C ILE A 36 -0.06 0.03 3.26
N ILE A 37 -1.18 -0.65 3.01
CA ILE A 37 -2.19 -0.98 4.02
C ILE A 37 -2.03 -2.45 4.36
N ASP A 38 -1.49 -2.74 5.56
CA ASP A 38 -1.39 -4.12 6.05
C ASP A 38 -2.74 -4.56 6.61
N LEU A 39 -3.41 -5.47 5.90
CA LEU A 39 -4.72 -6.00 6.27
C LEU A 39 -4.68 -6.85 7.55
N LEU A 40 -3.48 -7.26 7.98
CA LEU A 40 -3.26 -8.00 9.22
C LEU A 40 -2.96 -7.11 10.43
N ALA A 41 -2.74 -5.81 10.21
CA ALA A 41 -2.50 -4.87 11.29
C ALA A 41 -3.82 -4.44 11.95
N GLU A 42 -3.82 -4.32 13.28
CA GLU A 42 -5.00 -3.90 14.05
C GLU A 42 -5.52 -2.51 13.65
N ASN A 43 -4.62 -1.65 13.15
CA ASN A 43 -4.91 -0.29 12.70
C ASN A 43 -5.13 -0.17 11.18
N CYS A 44 -5.44 -1.27 10.48
CA CYS A 44 -5.66 -1.26 9.04
C CYS A 44 -6.69 -0.20 8.59
N PHE A 45 -7.85 -0.16 9.25
CA PHE A 45 -8.94 0.74 8.87
C PHE A 45 -8.61 2.21 9.08
N SER A 46 -7.98 2.58 10.20
CA SER A 46 -7.56 3.96 10.43
C SER A 46 -6.47 4.40 9.46
N THR A 47 -5.51 3.51 9.15
CA THR A 47 -4.46 3.79 8.16
C THR A 47 -5.04 4.00 6.76
N LEU A 48 -6.07 3.23 6.38
CA LEU A 48 -6.76 3.39 5.11
C LEU A 48 -7.54 4.71 5.06
N GLU A 49 -8.25 5.05 6.14
CA GLU A 49 -9.02 6.30 6.24
C GLU A 49 -8.09 7.53 6.13
N GLU A 50 -6.95 7.50 6.81
CA GLU A 50 -5.90 8.52 6.67
C GLU A 50 -5.36 8.59 5.24
N ALA A 51 -5.14 7.46 4.59
CA ALA A 51 -4.66 7.43 3.20
C ALA A 51 -5.67 8.07 2.25
N LEU A 52 -6.97 7.76 2.42
CA LEU A 52 -8.10 8.26 1.62
C LEU A 52 -8.34 9.77 1.78
N ASN A 53 -8.22 10.30 2.99
CA ASN A 53 -8.47 11.71 3.28
C ASN A 53 -7.40 12.67 2.73
N ASN A 54 -6.27 12.14 2.22
CA ASN A 54 -5.11 12.94 1.83
C ASN A 54 -4.94 13.17 0.29
N GLY A 55 -5.98 13.05 -0.55
CA GLY A 55 -5.97 13.54 -1.96
C GLY A 55 -6.10 12.47 -3.07
N ASP A 56 -5.60 12.77 -4.29
CA ASP A 56 -5.75 11.93 -5.50
C ASP A 56 -5.07 10.56 -5.39
N ILE A 57 -5.90 9.51 -5.30
CA ILE A 57 -5.49 8.13 -5.04
C ILE A 57 -5.78 7.23 -6.23
N PHE A 58 -4.81 6.38 -6.55
CA PHE A 58 -4.95 5.29 -7.50
C PHE A 58 -4.92 3.95 -6.72
N LEU A 59 -5.90 3.09 -7.01
CA LEU A 59 -6.06 1.77 -6.39
C LEU A 59 -5.59 0.70 -7.39
N HIS A 60 -4.78 -0.25 -6.95
CA HIS A 60 -4.34 -1.38 -7.78
C HIS A 60 -4.52 -2.71 -7.04
#